data_AF-A0A2V5JQT0-F1
#
_entry.id   AF-A0A2V5JQT0-F1
#
_cell.length_a   1.000
_cell.length_b   1.000
_cell.length_c   1.000
_cell.angle_alpha   90.00
_cell.angle_beta   90.00
_cell.angle_gamma   90.00
#
_symmetry.space_group_name_H-M   'P 1'
#
loop_
_entity.id
_entity.type
_entity.pdbx_description
1 polymer ?
#
loop_
_entity_poly.entity_id
_entity_poly.type
_entity_poly.pdbx_seq_one_letter_code
_entity_poly.pdbx_strand_id
1 'polypeptide(L)'
;MQQKVTAQIGGKEVSIETGKIARLADGAVIVTCGDTTVLACAVSATVVKEGQDYFPLTVDYREKAAAAGKFPGGYFKREGRPTEKETLT
;
A
#
# COMPACT_ATOMS: atom_id res chain seq x y z
N MET A 1 -1.89 -20.19 -2.54
CA MET A 1 -0.99 -20.54 -1.42
C MET A 1 -0.26 -19.28 -1.01
N GLN A 2 0.11 -19.15 0.27
CA GLN A 2 0.90 -18.01 0.76
C GLN A 2 2.36 -18.19 0.33
N GLN A 3 2.98 -17.15 -0.22
CA GLN A 3 4.39 -17.15 -0.59
C GLN A 3 5.08 -16.02 0.18
N LYS A 4 6.25 -16.31 0.76
CA LYS A 4 7.06 -15.35 1.50
C LYS A 4 8.52 -15.48 1.07
N VAL A 5 9.14 -14.35 0.77
CA VAL A 5 10.57 -14.25 0.45
C VAL A 5 11.20 -13.25 1.41
N THR A 6 12.39 -13.56 1.91
CA THR A 6 13.17 -12.69 2.80
C THR A 6 14.50 -12.34 2.13
N ALA A 7 14.95 -11.11 2.33
CA ALA A 7 16.24 -10.63 1.83
C ALA A 7 16.87 -9.65 2.83
N GLN A 8 18.20 -9.65 2.90
CA GLN A 8 18.95 -8.67 3.68
C GLN A 8 19.27 -7.46 2.80
N ILE A 9 18.74 -6.30 3.18
CA ILE A 9 18.89 -5.04 2.42
C ILE A 9 19.40 -3.96 3.39
N GLY A 10 20.61 -3.45 3.13
CA GLY A 10 21.18 -2.37 3.96
C GLY A 10 21.31 -2.72 5.45
N GLY A 11 21.57 -4.00 5.76
CA GLY A 11 21.67 -4.50 7.14
C GLY A 11 20.33 -4.70 7.86
N LYS A 12 19.20 -4.57 7.14
CA LYS A 12 17.86 -4.85 7.66
C LYS A 12 17.26 -6.04 6.90
N GLU A 13 16.55 -6.89 7.63
CA GLU A 13 15.75 -7.95 7.01
C GLU A 13 14.47 -7.35 6.43
N VAL A 14 14.27 -7.57 5.14
CA VAL A 14 13.06 -7.20 4.41
C VAL A 14 12.35 -8.48 4.01
N SER A 15 11.07 -8.60 4.34
CA SER A 15 10.23 -9.72 3.93
C SER A 15 9.09 -9.25 3.05
N ILE A 16 8.83 -10.00 1.98
CA ILE A 16 7.74 -9.75 1.03
C ILE A 16 6.83 -10.98 1.03
N GLU A 17 5.55 -10.78 1.31
CA GLU A 17 4.54 -11.83 1.39
C GLU A 17 3.38 -11.57 0.42
N THR A 18 2.90 -12.61 -0.26
CA THR A 18 1.72 -12.55 -1.13
C THR A 18 0.80 -13.78 -0.96
N GLY A 19 -0.43 -13.68 -1.47
CA GLY A 19 -1.39 -14.80 -1.53
C GLY A 19 -2.25 -15.00 -0.27
N LYS A 20 -2.09 -14.17 0.77
CA LYS A 20 -2.92 -14.22 1.99
C LYS A 20 -4.00 -13.14 2.04
N ILE A 21 -3.64 -11.89 1.79
CA ILE A 21 -4.52 -10.70 1.90
C ILE A 21 -4.83 -10.14 0.50
N ALA A 22 -5.99 -9.49 0.35
CA ALA A 22 -6.39 -8.77 -0.86
C ALA A 22 -6.32 -9.60 -2.16
N ARG A 23 -6.71 -10.87 -2.09
CA ARG A 23 -6.66 -11.83 -3.21
C ARG A 23 -7.50 -11.48 -4.44
N LEU A 24 -8.39 -10.49 -4.33
CA LEU A 24 -9.19 -10.00 -5.44
C LEU A 24 -8.47 -8.92 -6.25
N ALA A 25 -7.37 -8.36 -5.75
CA ALA A 25 -6.51 -7.50 -6.53
C ALA A 25 -5.65 -8.34 -7.50
N ASP A 26 -5.28 -7.77 -8.64
CA ASP A 26 -4.42 -8.43 -9.63
C ASP A 26 -3.02 -8.70 -9.04
N GLY A 27 -2.54 -7.80 -8.19
CA GLY A 27 -1.35 -7.98 -7.38
C GLY A 27 -1.54 -7.43 -5.97
N ALA A 28 -1.12 -8.20 -4.96
CA ALA A 28 -1.12 -7.76 -3.57
C ALA A 28 0.09 -8.31 -2.82
N VAL A 29 0.85 -7.44 -2.18
CA VAL A 29 2.03 -7.80 -1.38
C VAL A 29 2.03 -7.07 -0.04
N ILE A 30 2.41 -7.79 1.01
CA ILE A 30 2.75 -7.21 2.30
C ILE A 30 4.27 -7.16 2.36
N VAL A 31 4.81 -5.96 2.56
CA VAL A 31 6.24 -5.74 2.73
C VAL A 31 6.50 -5.33 4.16
N THR A 32 7.42 -6.03 4.83
CA THR A 32 7.83 -5.75 6.20
C THR A 32 9.33 -5.51 6.24
N CYS A 33 9.75 -4.42 6.88
CA CYS A 33 11.16 -4.08 7.12
C CYS A 33 11.30 -3.71 8.60
N GLY A 34 11.95 -4.59 9.38
CA GLY A 34 11.90 -4.51 10.85
C GLY A 34 10.45 -4.51 11.36
N ASP A 35 10.08 -3.51 12.15
CA ASP A 35 8.73 -3.38 12.72
C ASP A 35 7.73 -2.63 11.81
N THR A 36 8.19 -2.11 10.66
CA THR A 36 7.33 -1.36 9.74
C THR A 36 6.76 -2.29 8.68
N THR A 37 5.44 -2.26 8.50
CA THR A 37 4.73 -3.08 7.50
C THR A 37 3.84 -2.23 6.63
N VAL A 38 3.84 -2.50 5.32
CA VAL A 38 3.00 -1.84 4.30
C VAL A 38 2.29 -2.90 3.46
N LEU A 39 1.01 -2.67 3.15
CA LEU A 39 0.26 -3.44 2.16
C LEU A 39 0.21 -2.64 0.86
N ALA A 40 0.76 -3.19 -0.21
CA ALA A 40 0.67 -2.62 -1.56
C ALA A 40 -0.22 -3.51 -2.42
N CYS A 41 -1.23 -2.90 -3.04
CA CYS A 41 -2.12 -3.56 -3.98
C CYS A 41 -2.06 -2.82 -5.33
N ALA A 42 -2.02 -3.59 -6.41
CA ALA A 42 -2.12 -3.10 -7.77
C ALA A 42 -3.32 -3.77 -8.46
N VAL A 43 -4.14 -2.94 -9.11
CA VAL A 43 -5.27 -3.39 -9.93
C VAL A 43 -5.21 -2.68 -11.27
N SER A 44 -5.52 -3.39 -12.33
CA SER A 44 -5.47 -2.88 -13.70
C SER A 44 -6.74 -3.26 -14.45
N ALA A 45 -7.30 -2.31 -15.18
CA ALA A 45 -8.38 -2.60 -16.10
C ALA A 45 -7.83 -3.42 -17.28
N THR A 46 -8.48 -4.53 -17.61
CA THR A 46 -8.11 -5.37 -18.77
C THR A 46 -8.60 -4.79 -20.10
N VAL A 47 -9.45 -3.76 -20.05
CA VAL A 47 -10.03 -3.09 -21.22
C VAL A 47 -9.76 -1.60 -21.15
N VAL A 48 -9.24 -1.05 -22.26
CA VAL A 48 -9.01 0.39 -22.42
C VAL A 48 -10.36 1.10 -22.60
N LYS A 49 -10.56 2.23 -21.92
CA LYS A 49 -11.76 3.05 -22.07
C LYS A 49 -11.80 3.68 -23.47
N GLU A 50 -12.99 3.76 -24.07
CA GLU A 50 -13.16 4.46 -25.33
C GLU A 50 -12.75 5.93 -25.20
N GLY A 51 -11.99 6.44 -26.18
CA GLY A 51 -11.51 7.82 -26.17
C GLY A 51 -10.35 8.12 -25.20
N GLN A 52 -9.74 7.10 -24.59
CA GLN A 52 -8.56 7.28 -23.73
C GLN A 52 -7.35 7.74 -24.55
N ASP A 53 -6.83 8.94 -24.26
CA ASP A 53 -5.73 9.61 -24.96
C ASP A 53 -4.44 9.74 -24.11
N TYR A 54 -4.50 9.40 -22.82
CA TYR A 54 -3.36 9.35 -21.90
C TYR A 54 -3.35 8.05 -21.07
N PHE A 55 -2.26 7.77 -20.36
CA PHE A 55 -2.17 6.63 -19.45
C PHE A 55 -2.73 6.97 -18.06
N PRO A 56 -3.90 6.43 -17.65
CA PRO A 56 -4.53 6.79 -16.39
C PRO A 56 -3.96 5.97 -15.24
N LEU A 57 -2.83 6.41 -14.70
CA LEU A 57 -2.23 5.82 -13.50
C LEU A 57 -2.50 6.69 -12.29
N THR A 58 -3.03 6.07 -11.23
CA THR A 58 -3.20 6.68 -9.92
C THR A 58 -2.40 5.90 -8.90
N VAL A 59 -1.67 6.61 -8.04
CA VAL A 59 -0.99 6.05 -6.88
C VAL A 59 -1.57 6.72 -5.64
N ASP A 60 -2.11 5.90 -4.75
CA ASP A 60 -2.70 6.36 -3.48
C ASP A 60 -1.88 5.79 -2.32
N TYR A 61 -1.06 6.64 -1.70
CA TYR A 61 -0.35 6.32 -0.46
C TYR A 61 -1.14 6.84 0.74
N ARG A 62 -1.31 5.98 1.77
CA ARG A 62 -2.09 6.29 2.97
C ARG A 62 -1.42 5.78 4.25
N GLU A 63 -1.26 6.67 5.22
CA GLU A 63 -0.78 6.32 6.56
C GLU A 63 -1.97 6.18 7.52
N LYS A 64 -2.10 5.02 8.17
CA LYS A 64 -3.10 4.81 9.23
C LYS A 64 -2.52 5.22 10.57
N ALA A 65 -3.23 6.03 11.36
CA ALA A 65 -2.78 6.45 12.68
C ALA A 65 -2.59 5.25 13.64
N ALA A 66 -3.38 4.19 13.43
CA ALA A 66 -3.26 2.93 14.13
C ALA A 66 -1.89 2.25 13.94
N ALA A 67 -1.17 2.50 12.83
CA ALA A 67 0.17 1.95 12.61
C ALA A 67 1.19 2.49 13.62
N ALA A 68 0.95 3.68 14.18
CA ALA A 68 1.74 4.27 15.26
C ALA A 68 1.06 4.15 16.65
N GLY A 69 -0.03 3.37 16.75
CA GLY A 69 -0.79 3.22 18.01
C GLY A 69 -1.51 4.49 18.45
N LYS A 70 -1.85 5.40 17.52
CA LYS A 70 -2.47 6.71 17.83
C LYS A 70 -3.90 6.80 17.29
N PHE A 71 -4.73 7.57 17.98
CA PHE A 71 -6.02 8.01 17.44
C PHE A 71 -5.82 9.24 16.55
N PRO A 72 -6.55 9.37 15.43
CA PRO A 72 -6.51 10.58 14.61
C PRO A 72 -6.93 11.81 15.42
N GLY A 73 -6.14 12.90 15.31
CA GLY A 73 -6.35 14.11 16.12
C GLY A 73 -7.59 14.94 15.77
N GLY A 74 -8.11 14.81 14.54
CA GLY A 74 -9.23 15.61 14.03
C GLY A 74 -10.57 15.39 14.76
N TYR A 75 -11.54 16.28 14.52
CA TYR A 75 -12.87 16.22 15.14
C TYR A 75 -13.56 14.87 14.93
N PHE A 76 -13.51 14.35 13.70
CA PHE A 76 -14.13 13.08 13.32
C PHE A 76 -13.36 11.82 13.76
N LYS A 77 -12.18 11.97 14.38
CA LYS A 77 -11.33 10.85 14.83
C LYS A 77 -11.06 9.78 13.76
N ARG A 78 -10.98 10.19 12.49
CA ARG A 78 -10.71 9.34 11.32
C ARG A 78 -9.72 10.01 10.38
N GLU A 79 -8.92 9.23 9.67
CA GLU A 79 -8.08 9.71 8.57
C GLU A 79 -8.95 10.31 7.46
N GLY A 80 -8.52 11.46 6.95
CA GLY A 80 -9.29 12.28 6.02
C GLY A 80 -8.64 12.38 4.65
N ARG A 81 -8.55 13.61 4.13
CA ARG A 81 -7.82 13.91 2.90
C ARG A 81 -6.32 13.57 3.07
N PRO A 82 -5.62 13.19 1.99
CA PRO A 82 -4.18 12.99 2.04
C PRO A 82 -3.50 14.23 2.60
N THR A 83 -2.56 14.01 3.50
CA THR A 83 -1.63 15.03 3.97
C THR A 83 -0.60 15.36 2.89
N GLU A 84 0.14 16.45 3.07
CA GLU A 84 1.25 16.80 2.17
C GLU A 84 2.28 15.67 2.08
N LYS A 85 2.64 15.07 3.23
CA LYS A 85 3.55 13.92 3.28
C LYS A 85 3.01 12.73 2.50
N GLU A 86 1.72 12.43 2.65
CA GLU A 86 1.09 11.33 1.90
C GLU A 86 1.01 11.59 0.40
N THR A 87 1.01 12.86 -0.02
CA THR A 87 0.99 13.25 -1.44
C THR A 87 2.39 13.23 -2.05
N LEU A 88 3.43 13.46 -1.25
CA LEU A 88 4.83 13.49 -1.71
C LEU A 88 5.52 12.13 -1.69
N THR A 89 4.92 11.11 -1.06
CA THR A 89 5.47 9.75 -0.93
C THR A 89 4.93 8.84 -2.01
#